data_AF-A0A967SQM5-F1
#
_entry.id   AF-A0A967SQM5-F1
#
_cell.length_a   1.000
_cell.length_b   1.000
_cell.length_c   1.000
_cell.angle_alpha   90.00
_cell.angle_beta   90.00
_cell.angle_gamma   90.00
#
_symmetry.space_group_name_H-M   'P 1'
#
loop_
_entity.id
_entity.type
_entity.pdbx_description
1 polymer ?
#
loop_
_entity_poly.entity_id
_entity_poly.type
_entity_poly.pdbx_seq_one_letter_code
_entity_poly.pdbx_strand_id
1 'polypeptide(L)'
;PKSTSTDSLFGWTRGPKGHFELQQTSGTFSIDGTNIDDDEFAKVRAVFPTSVLNKSQISVTDTHFSLTQAQKEEQTYQQKRNQQIERQKYLANLWETLNYVIILLSVGIFYLLYQKYGKRHPTSRFSSTETIMIPGEIRPATIGWLLQGRNITSNLLMATVLDLARQGYFNIQEEPPEEGFLANGKPTFSIKRMEKNLNEELKGWEKQIVSFVEQRIDDGHHKLHHIFKGTNAKVSSWFTKWKESFKKYVFGKNWVDEQSYTGCYWNIAVQSLLVIASIPAIIYAGPVGLIALFVTMFALIFSFLIIRRTPKGEEVYHEWDNYKEGLENAKAHSIPSNKLDKHFIYGLAFSLGEKELQNIITTNTDVMPVIAWISFSSNTSSVANVASSFSTLGATGATSFPGTSAGAGASASAAGGGASASAG
;
A
#
# COMPACT_ATOMS: atom_id res chain seq x y z
N PRO A 1 25.21 36.59 -65.06
CA PRO A 1 24.42 36.94 -63.86
C PRO A 1 24.27 38.47 -63.79
N LYS A 2 23.10 39.00 -63.42
CA LYS A 2 22.87 40.45 -63.25
C LYS A 2 22.76 40.81 -61.76
N SER A 3 23.17 42.02 -61.36
CA SER A 3 22.93 42.55 -60.02
C SER A 3 21.42 42.82 -59.81
N THR A 4 20.86 42.42 -58.68
CA THR A 4 19.43 42.60 -58.36
C THR A 4 19.21 43.58 -57.22
N SER A 5 18.09 44.33 -57.28
CA SER A 5 17.61 45.17 -56.18
C SER A 5 17.14 44.31 -54.99
N THR A 6 17.29 44.83 -53.79
CA THR A 6 16.91 44.20 -52.51
C THR A 6 15.43 43.81 -52.48
N ASP A 7 14.55 44.57 -53.15
CA ASP A 7 13.09 44.30 -53.20
C ASP A 7 12.69 43.00 -53.91
N SER A 8 13.63 42.37 -54.61
CA SER A 8 13.39 41.13 -55.36
C SER A 8 13.83 39.87 -54.62
N LEU A 9 14.35 40.04 -53.40
CA LEU A 9 14.86 39.00 -52.53
C LEU A 9 13.84 38.72 -51.42
N PHE A 10 13.34 37.49 -51.32
CA PHE A 10 12.42 37.07 -50.26
C PHE A 10 13.03 35.94 -49.44
N GLY A 11 12.91 35.99 -48.12
CA GLY A 11 13.43 34.97 -47.22
C GLY A 11 12.47 34.70 -46.08
N TRP A 12 12.30 33.43 -45.72
CA TRP A 12 11.56 32.98 -44.55
C TRP A 12 12.37 31.96 -43.78
N THR A 13 12.26 32.02 -42.46
CA THR A 13 13.02 31.19 -41.55
C THR A 13 12.05 30.43 -40.66
N ARG A 14 12.16 29.10 -40.64
CA ARG A 14 11.39 28.22 -39.75
C ARG A 14 12.36 27.61 -38.75
N GLY A 15 12.10 27.85 -37.49
CA GLY A 15 12.90 27.30 -36.41
C GLY A 15 12.33 27.68 -35.04
N PRO A 16 13.08 27.37 -33.97
CA PRO A 16 12.73 27.65 -32.58
C PRO A 16 12.57 29.14 -32.33
N LYS A 17 11.99 29.49 -31.19
CA LYS A 17 11.76 30.88 -30.79
C LYS A 17 13.08 31.65 -30.65
N GLY A 18 13.41 32.45 -31.67
CA GLY A 18 14.30 33.60 -31.52
C GLY A 18 15.49 33.62 -32.46
N HIS A 19 15.67 34.76 -33.12
CA HIS A 19 16.93 35.21 -33.71
C HIS A 19 17.41 34.49 -34.98
N PHE A 20 16.52 34.32 -35.96
CA PHE A 20 16.99 34.30 -37.34
C PHE A 20 16.91 35.72 -37.88
N GLU A 21 18.04 36.42 -37.90
CA GLU A 21 18.10 37.73 -38.54
C GLU A 21 18.42 37.53 -40.02
N LEU A 22 17.43 37.84 -40.86
CA LEU A 22 17.62 37.86 -42.31
C LEU A 22 18.19 39.23 -42.69
N GLN A 23 19.48 39.29 -42.98
CA GLN A 23 20.10 40.49 -43.52
C GLN A 23 20.09 40.43 -45.04
N GLN A 24 19.36 41.36 -45.66
CA GLN A 24 19.29 41.51 -47.12
C GLN A 24 20.18 42.68 -47.54
N THR A 25 21.37 42.38 -48.05
CA THR A 25 22.24 43.39 -48.68
C THR A 25 22.17 43.21 -50.20
N SER A 26 22.44 44.26 -50.99
CA SER A 26 22.39 44.21 -52.46
C SER A 26 23.18 43.02 -53.03
N GLY A 27 22.47 41.94 -53.38
CA GLY A 27 23.05 40.71 -53.93
C GLY A 27 23.57 39.69 -52.92
N THR A 28 23.32 39.84 -51.61
CA THR A 28 23.74 38.86 -50.58
C THR A 28 22.62 38.59 -49.57
N PHE A 29 22.36 37.31 -49.31
CA PHE A 29 21.50 36.83 -48.22
C PHE A 29 22.40 36.30 -47.10
N SER A 30 22.39 36.96 -45.94
CA SER A 30 22.99 36.41 -44.70
C SER A 30 21.89 36.01 -43.74
N ILE A 31 22.06 34.86 -43.09
CA ILE A 31 21.15 34.34 -42.07
C ILE A 31 21.99 33.93 -40.89
N ASP A 32 21.86 34.70 -39.82
CA ASP A 32 22.48 34.40 -38.55
C ASP A 32 21.42 33.79 -37.64
N GLY A 33 21.70 32.59 -37.14
CA GLY A 33 20.84 31.83 -36.25
C GLY A 33 21.61 31.45 -34.99
N THR A 34 21.07 31.79 -33.82
CA THR A 34 21.66 31.44 -32.51
C THR A 34 20.76 30.48 -31.74
N ASN A 35 21.35 29.61 -30.91
CA ASN A 35 20.64 28.77 -29.94
C ASN A 35 19.66 27.77 -30.60
N ILE A 36 20.17 26.92 -31.49
CA ILE A 36 19.45 25.80 -32.11
C ILE A 36 19.84 24.54 -31.33
N ASP A 37 18.88 23.88 -30.68
CA ASP A 37 19.13 22.64 -29.94
C ASP A 37 19.31 21.44 -30.90
N ASP A 38 19.94 20.36 -30.42
CA ASP A 38 20.29 19.17 -31.21
C ASP A 38 19.06 18.44 -31.81
N ASP A 39 17.86 18.65 -31.24
CA ASP A 39 16.59 18.09 -31.72
C ASP A 39 15.76 19.04 -32.59
N GLU A 40 16.30 20.22 -32.92
CA GLU A 40 15.61 21.27 -33.66
C GLU A 40 16.17 21.47 -35.08
N PHE A 41 15.29 21.79 -36.03
CA PHE A 41 15.68 22.06 -37.42
C PHE A 41 15.46 23.51 -37.80
N ALA A 42 16.54 24.21 -38.14
CA ALA A 42 16.49 25.48 -38.86
C ALA A 42 16.24 25.23 -40.35
N LYS A 43 15.11 25.70 -40.87
CA LYS A 43 14.80 25.65 -42.30
C LYS A 43 14.69 27.06 -42.85
N VAL A 44 15.51 27.35 -43.84
CA VAL A 44 15.47 28.60 -44.58
C VAL A 44 14.81 28.35 -45.93
N ARG A 45 13.86 29.20 -46.29
CA ARG A 45 13.35 29.31 -47.65
C ARG A 45 13.71 30.68 -48.21
N ALA A 46 14.66 30.72 -49.15
CA ALA A 46 15.04 31.92 -49.87
C ALA A 46 14.53 31.86 -51.32
N VAL A 47 14.05 32.98 -51.83
CA VAL A 47 13.54 33.15 -53.19
C VAL A 47 14.20 34.37 -53.80
N PHE A 48 14.81 34.19 -54.98
CA PHE A 48 15.53 35.23 -55.71
C PHE A 48 15.22 35.13 -57.22
N PRO A 49 15.41 36.22 -57.99
CA PRO A 49 15.10 36.23 -59.41
C PRO A 49 16.01 35.30 -60.23
N THR A 50 15.49 34.68 -61.27
CA THR A 50 16.28 33.81 -62.17
C THR A 50 17.40 34.55 -62.93
N SER A 51 17.41 35.88 -62.89
CA SER A 51 18.45 36.73 -63.50
C SER A 51 19.79 36.71 -62.75
N VAL A 52 19.80 36.35 -61.46
CA VAL A 52 21.06 36.20 -60.67
C VAL A 52 21.77 34.88 -60.94
N LEU A 53 21.03 33.91 -61.50
CA LEU A 53 21.47 32.55 -61.67
C LEU A 53 22.09 32.29 -63.05
N ASN A 54 23.13 31.46 -63.10
CA ASN A 54 23.72 31.00 -64.37
C ASN A 54 22.93 29.80 -64.92
N LYS A 55 22.09 30.03 -65.92
CA LYS A 55 21.16 29.03 -66.48
C LYS A 55 21.84 27.76 -67.01
N SER A 56 23.12 27.81 -67.38
CA SER A 56 23.86 26.64 -67.89
C SER A 56 24.32 25.66 -66.80
N GLN A 57 24.21 26.04 -65.53
CA GLN A 57 24.73 25.27 -64.38
C GLN A 57 23.62 24.79 -63.42
N ILE A 58 22.35 24.92 -63.81
CA ILE A 58 21.21 24.73 -62.90
C ILE A 58 20.23 23.73 -63.47
N SER A 59 19.92 22.70 -62.68
CA SER A 59 18.82 21.78 -62.95
C SER A 59 17.55 22.33 -62.30
N VAL A 60 16.51 22.57 -63.11
CA VAL A 60 15.21 23.07 -62.63
C VAL A 60 14.42 21.88 -62.08
N THR A 61 14.13 21.90 -60.78
CA THR A 61 13.35 20.85 -60.10
C THR A 61 11.83 21.06 -60.21
N ASP A 62 11.38 22.31 -60.28
CA ASP A 62 9.96 22.68 -60.41
C ASP A 62 9.80 23.83 -61.41
N THR A 63 9.13 23.57 -62.52
CA THR A 63 8.90 24.53 -63.61
C THR A 63 7.72 25.47 -63.35
N HIS A 64 6.86 25.17 -62.38
CA HIS A 64 5.63 25.93 -62.09
C HIS A 64 5.73 26.76 -60.81
N PHE A 65 6.90 26.80 -60.17
CA PHE A 65 7.13 27.58 -58.96
C PHE A 65 6.74 29.06 -59.15
N SER A 66 5.95 29.59 -58.21
CA SER A 66 5.59 31.00 -58.16
C SER A 66 5.84 31.60 -56.78
N LEU A 67 6.19 32.89 -56.75
CA LEU A 67 6.36 33.65 -55.52
C LEU A 67 5.09 33.63 -54.65
N THR A 68 3.92 33.78 -55.28
CA THR A 68 2.62 33.77 -54.61
C THR A 68 2.34 32.43 -53.90
N GLN A 69 2.73 31.31 -54.53
CA GLN A 69 2.61 29.99 -53.90
C GLN A 69 3.51 29.88 -52.66
N ALA A 70 4.78 30.29 -52.76
CA ALA A 70 5.70 30.26 -51.63
C ALA A 70 5.24 31.12 -50.45
N GLN A 71 4.71 32.32 -50.74
CA GLN A 71 4.12 33.22 -49.74
C GLN A 71 2.90 32.59 -49.06
N LYS A 72 1.99 32.00 -49.83
CA LYS A 72 0.78 31.35 -49.29
C LYS A 72 1.12 30.14 -48.42
N GLU A 73 2.10 29.34 -48.81
CA GLU A 73 2.57 28.20 -48.02
C GLU A 73 3.14 28.65 -46.68
N GLU A 74 3.92 29.73 -46.66
CA GLU A 74 4.50 30.26 -45.43
C GLU A 74 3.46 30.91 -44.53
N GLN A 75 2.52 31.69 -45.09
CA GLN A 75 1.38 32.23 -44.35
C GLN A 75 0.56 31.11 -43.71
N THR A 76 0.29 30.02 -44.43
CA THR A 76 -0.43 28.85 -43.92
C THR A 76 0.34 28.18 -42.78
N TYR A 77 1.67 28.06 -42.91
CA TYR A 77 2.53 27.50 -41.88
C TYR A 77 2.51 28.35 -40.60
N GLN A 78 2.67 29.67 -40.73
CA GLN A 78 2.62 30.61 -39.61
C GLN A 78 1.25 30.61 -38.93
N GLN A 79 0.16 30.57 -39.70
CA GLN A 79 -1.20 30.45 -39.16
C GLN A 79 -1.38 29.16 -38.36
N LYS A 80 -0.97 28.01 -38.90
CA LYS A 80 -1.06 26.72 -38.18
C LYS A 80 -0.22 26.72 -36.90
N ARG A 81 1.00 27.27 -36.95
CA ARG A 81 1.87 27.41 -35.77
C ARG A 81 1.22 28.29 -34.70
N ASN A 82 0.71 29.46 -35.09
CA ASN A 82 0.05 30.38 -34.18
C ASN A 82 -1.20 29.73 -33.56
N GLN A 83 -2.01 29.03 -34.35
CA GLN A 83 -3.16 28.26 -33.85
C GLN A 83 -2.75 27.16 -32.84
N GLN A 84 -1.63 26.46 -33.09
CA GLN A 84 -1.12 25.46 -32.15
C GLN A 84 -0.65 26.09 -30.84
N ILE A 85 0.07 27.21 -30.89
CA ILE A 85 0.53 27.95 -29.71
C ILE A 85 -0.67 28.47 -28.91
N GLU A 86 -1.65 29.07 -29.57
CA GLU A 86 -2.87 29.57 -28.91
C GLU A 86 -3.67 28.42 -28.28
N ARG A 87 -3.80 27.28 -28.97
CA ARG A 87 -4.43 26.08 -28.40
C ARG A 87 -3.66 25.54 -27.19
N GLN A 88 -2.33 25.50 -27.25
CA GLN A 88 -1.50 25.06 -26.13
C GLN A 88 -1.63 25.97 -24.92
N LYS A 89 -1.58 27.30 -25.12
CA LYS A 89 -1.81 28.29 -24.05
C LYS A 89 -3.21 28.17 -23.45
N TYR A 90 -4.23 28.01 -24.31
CA TYR A 90 -5.61 27.81 -23.87
C TYR A 90 -5.75 26.55 -23.01
N LEU A 91 -5.20 25.42 -23.48
CA LEU A 91 -5.22 24.16 -22.73
C LEU A 91 -4.43 24.26 -21.43
N ALA A 92 -3.26 24.90 -21.43
CA ALA A 92 -2.45 25.09 -20.23
C ALA A 92 -3.22 25.87 -19.16
N ASN A 93 -3.82 27.01 -19.51
CA ASN A 93 -4.60 27.83 -18.58
C ASN A 93 -5.86 27.09 -18.08
N LEU A 94 -6.56 26.39 -18.97
CA LEU A 94 -7.71 25.56 -18.61
C LEU A 94 -7.31 24.47 -17.60
N TRP A 95 -6.23 23.73 -17.87
CA TRP A 95 -5.76 22.66 -17.00
C TRP A 95 -5.17 23.18 -15.69
N GLU A 96 -4.54 24.35 -15.68
CA GLU A 96 -4.11 25.02 -14.46
C GLU A 96 -5.30 25.35 -13.56
N THR A 97 -6.36 25.93 -14.12
CA THR A 97 -7.59 26.22 -13.37
C THR A 97 -8.26 24.94 -12.88
N LEU A 98 -8.39 23.92 -13.74
CA LEU A 98 -8.97 22.62 -13.38
C LEU A 98 -8.16 21.89 -12.32
N ASN A 99 -6.84 22.07 -12.28
CA ASN A 99 -5.98 21.48 -11.25
C ASN A 99 -6.39 21.93 -9.84
N TYR A 100 -6.62 23.22 -9.64
CA TYR A 100 -7.11 23.76 -8.37
C TYR A 100 -8.52 23.24 -8.03
N VAL A 101 -9.38 23.09 -9.03
CA VAL A 101 -10.73 22.53 -8.85
C VAL A 101 -10.65 21.06 -8.42
N ILE A 102 -9.79 20.25 -9.04
CA ILE A 102 -9.58 18.84 -8.68
C ILE A 102 -9.10 18.72 -7.22
N ILE A 103 -8.13 19.55 -6.82
CA ILE A 103 -7.63 19.58 -5.44
C ILE A 103 -8.77 19.91 -4.46
N LEU A 104 -9.52 20.98 -4.75
CA LEU A 104 -10.62 21.42 -3.89
C LEU A 104 -11.73 20.37 -3.80
N LEU A 105 -12.09 19.73 -4.91
CA LEU A 105 -13.06 18.63 -4.94
C LEU A 105 -12.55 17.41 -4.17
N SER A 106 -11.29 17.02 -4.34
CA SER A 106 -10.69 15.89 -3.64
C SER A 106 -10.75 16.07 -2.12
N VAL A 107 -10.27 17.22 -1.64
CA VAL A 107 -10.27 17.55 -0.21
C VAL A 107 -11.69 17.73 0.32
N GLY A 108 -12.56 18.43 -0.42
CA GLY A 108 -13.95 18.67 -0.03
C GLY A 108 -14.75 17.37 0.10
N ILE A 109 -14.65 16.47 -0.88
CA ILE A 109 -15.37 15.20 -0.86
C ILE A 109 -14.85 14.29 0.27
N PHE A 110 -13.53 14.22 0.44
CA PHE A 110 -12.93 13.48 1.55
C PHE A 110 -13.44 14.00 2.89
N TYR A 111 -13.44 15.33 3.09
CA TYR A 111 -13.93 15.97 4.31
C TYR A 111 -15.42 15.69 4.57
N LEU A 112 -16.28 15.83 3.56
CA LEU A 112 -17.71 15.57 3.69
C LEU A 112 -18.01 14.11 4.04
N LEU A 113 -17.33 13.16 3.37
CA LEU A 113 -17.48 11.73 3.65
C LEU A 113 -16.93 11.38 5.03
N TYR A 114 -15.80 11.98 5.43
CA TYR A 114 -15.25 11.81 6.77
C TYR A 114 -16.21 12.35 7.84
N GLN A 115 -16.81 13.52 7.65
CA GLN A 115 -17.73 14.10 8.62
C GLN A 115 -19.03 13.28 8.75
N LYS A 116 -19.54 12.75 7.63
CA LYS A 116 -20.78 11.96 7.60
C LYS A 116 -20.60 10.53 8.11
N TYR A 117 -19.52 9.85 7.68
CA TYR A 117 -19.31 8.42 7.87
C TYR A 117 -18.15 8.07 8.81
N GLY A 118 -17.19 8.97 9.00
CA GLY A 118 -15.93 8.71 9.72
C GLY A 118 -15.78 9.40 11.07
N LYS A 119 -16.65 10.35 11.43
CA LYS A 119 -16.60 11.03 12.73
C LYS A 119 -16.71 9.99 13.86
N ARG A 120 -15.63 9.86 14.64
CA ARG A 120 -15.52 8.92 15.76
C ARG A 120 -16.43 9.34 16.91
N HIS A 121 -16.90 8.35 17.66
CA HIS A 121 -17.67 8.60 18.87
C HIS A 121 -16.76 9.18 19.96
N PRO A 122 -17.25 10.11 20.79
CA PRO A 122 -16.44 10.70 21.85
C PRO A 122 -16.05 9.65 22.88
N THR A 123 -14.77 9.66 23.26
CA THR A 123 -14.15 8.65 24.13
C THR A 123 -13.85 9.17 25.53
N SER A 124 -14.23 10.41 25.84
CA SER A 124 -13.93 11.11 27.10
C SER A 124 -14.52 10.47 28.36
N ARG A 125 -15.35 9.43 28.21
CA ARG A 125 -15.95 8.68 29.33
C ARG A 125 -15.12 7.46 29.73
N PHE A 126 -14.16 7.05 28.90
CA PHE A 126 -13.36 5.86 29.15
C PHE A 126 -12.10 6.22 29.94
N SER A 127 -11.73 5.35 30.88
CA SER A 127 -10.46 5.45 31.59
C SER A 127 -9.31 5.27 30.61
N SER A 128 -8.23 6.03 30.76
CA SER A 128 -6.97 5.86 30.03
C SER A 128 -5.90 5.16 30.86
N THR A 129 -6.30 4.54 31.98
CA THR A 129 -5.37 3.84 32.87
C THR A 129 -5.11 2.43 32.34
N GLU A 130 -3.84 2.12 32.12
CA GLU A 130 -3.35 0.79 31.80
C GLU A 130 -3.81 -0.25 32.84
N THR A 131 -4.15 -1.46 32.40
CA THR A 131 -4.60 -2.51 33.30
C THR A 131 -4.05 -3.87 32.88
N ILE A 132 -3.66 -4.70 33.83
CA ILE A 132 -3.34 -6.12 33.58
C ILE A 132 -4.55 -7.03 33.84
N MET A 133 -5.69 -6.47 34.26
CA MET A 133 -6.92 -7.24 34.44
C MET A 133 -7.54 -7.53 33.07
N ILE A 134 -7.74 -8.81 32.76
CA ILE A 134 -8.43 -9.24 31.53
C ILE A 134 -9.85 -8.65 31.54
N PRO A 135 -10.21 -7.76 30.59
CA PRO A 135 -11.49 -7.03 30.64
C PRO A 135 -12.73 -7.92 30.51
N GLY A 136 -12.62 -9.05 29.81
CA GLY A 136 -13.73 -9.99 29.67
C GLY A 136 -13.36 -11.31 29.00
N GLU A 137 -14.32 -12.22 28.91
CA GLU A 137 -14.14 -13.57 28.34
C GLU A 137 -14.34 -13.59 26.82
N ILE A 138 -13.55 -12.78 26.11
CA ILE A 138 -13.64 -12.65 24.66
C ILE A 138 -12.47 -13.39 24.01
N ARG A 139 -12.72 -14.17 22.95
CA ARG A 139 -11.69 -14.98 22.28
C ARG A 139 -10.53 -14.09 21.80
N PRO A 140 -9.26 -14.42 22.11
CA PRO A 140 -8.10 -13.57 21.81
C PRO A 140 -8.04 -13.09 20.36
N ALA A 141 -8.30 -13.97 19.40
CA ALA A 141 -8.31 -13.63 17.98
C ALA A 141 -9.32 -12.52 17.62
N THR A 142 -10.49 -12.49 18.29
CA THR A 142 -11.53 -11.49 17.99
C THR A 142 -11.19 -10.09 18.49
N ILE A 143 -10.52 -9.99 19.65
CA ILE A 143 -10.00 -8.71 20.14
C ILE A 143 -8.78 -8.29 19.32
N GLY A 144 -7.88 -9.23 19.02
CA GLY A 144 -6.72 -8.97 18.17
C GLY A 144 -7.13 -8.40 16.81
N TRP A 145 -8.21 -8.90 16.21
CA TRP A 145 -8.80 -8.33 15.00
C TRP A 145 -9.25 -6.88 15.19
N LEU A 146 -9.92 -6.56 16.30
CA LEU A 146 -10.39 -5.20 16.59
C LEU A 146 -9.23 -4.21 16.80
N LEU A 147 -8.20 -4.63 17.56
CA LEU A 147 -7.03 -3.80 17.86
C LEU A 147 -6.13 -3.59 16.62
N GLN A 148 -5.98 -4.61 15.76
CA GLN A 148 -5.16 -4.55 14.55
C GLN A 148 -5.88 -3.92 13.33
N GLY A 149 -6.80 -2.99 13.59
CA GLY A 149 -7.48 -2.24 12.52
C GLY A 149 -8.41 -3.09 11.64
N ARG A 150 -8.88 -4.24 12.13
CA ARG A 150 -9.77 -5.21 11.44
C ARG A 150 -9.07 -6.05 10.37
N ASN A 151 -7.74 -6.13 10.43
CA ASN A 151 -6.97 -7.02 9.56
C ASN A 151 -6.94 -8.44 10.14
N ILE A 152 -7.06 -9.43 9.26
CA ILE A 152 -6.91 -10.84 9.64
C ILE A 152 -5.45 -11.21 9.45
N THR A 153 -4.70 -11.23 10.55
CA THR A 153 -3.28 -11.57 10.57
C THR A 153 -3.07 -13.04 10.92
N SER A 154 -1.92 -13.59 10.53
CA SER A 154 -1.47 -14.93 10.92
C SER A 154 -1.36 -15.11 12.44
N ASN A 155 -1.06 -14.03 13.16
CA ASN A 155 -1.03 -13.99 14.62
C ASN A 155 -2.39 -14.34 15.24
N LEU A 156 -3.51 -13.94 14.61
CA LEU A 156 -4.86 -14.33 15.08
C LEU A 156 -5.11 -15.82 14.92
N LEU A 157 -4.64 -16.41 13.82
CA LEU A 157 -4.74 -17.85 13.58
C LEU A 157 -3.93 -18.60 14.66
N MET A 158 -2.68 -18.20 14.87
CA MET A 158 -1.82 -18.85 15.86
C MET A 158 -2.35 -18.67 17.29
N ALA A 159 -2.80 -17.46 17.66
CA ALA A 159 -3.43 -17.22 18.95
C ALA A 159 -4.65 -18.11 19.17
N THR A 160 -5.42 -18.42 18.12
CA THR A 160 -6.53 -19.38 18.22
C THR A 160 -6.04 -20.80 18.47
N VAL A 161 -5.00 -21.24 17.75
CA VAL A 161 -4.42 -22.58 17.96
C VAL A 161 -3.94 -22.73 19.41
N LEU A 162 -3.30 -21.71 19.97
CA LEU A 162 -2.87 -21.71 21.37
C LEU A 162 -4.05 -21.63 22.35
N ASP A 163 -5.10 -20.86 22.04
CA ASP A 163 -6.33 -20.80 22.84
C ASP A 163 -7.04 -22.17 22.88
N LEU A 164 -7.02 -22.90 21.77
CA LEU A 164 -7.54 -24.27 21.67
C LEU A 164 -6.66 -25.29 22.40
N ALA A 165 -5.34 -25.11 22.37
CA ALA A 165 -4.40 -25.92 23.16
C ALA A 165 -4.62 -25.71 24.66
N ARG A 166 -4.79 -24.46 25.11
CA ARG A 166 -5.18 -24.13 26.50
C ARG A 166 -6.50 -24.79 26.91
N GLN A 167 -7.46 -24.87 26.00
CA GLN A 167 -8.74 -25.54 26.22
C GLN A 167 -8.65 -27.08 26.19
N GLY A 168 -7.47 -27.66 25.96
CA GLY A 168 -7.23 -29.10 25.96
C GLY A 168 -7.62 -29.81 24.67
N TYR A 169 -7.77 -29.10 23.54
CA TYR A 169 -7.99 -29.73 22.23
C TYR A 169 -6.69 -30.24 21.60
N PHE A 170 -5.57 -29.62 21.96
CA PHE A 170 -4.24 -29.94 21.48
C PHE A 170 -3.23 -29.95 22.62
N ASN A 171 -2.21 -30.79 22.49
CA ASN A 171 -0.98 -30.69 23.29
C ASN A 171 0.15 -30.28 22.36
N ILE A 172 0.93 -29.26 22.74
CA ILE A 172 2.06 -28.78 21.96
C ILE A 172 3.34 -29.30 22.61
N GLN A 173 4.23 -29.91 21.84
CA GLN A 173 5.48 -30.47 22.34
C GLN A 173 6.66 -29.77 21.68
N GLU A 174 7.64 -29.40 22.50
CA GLU A 174 8.91 -28.89 22.02
C GLU A 174 9.76 -30.05 21.48
N GLU A 175 10.19 -29.92 20.23
CA GLU A 175 11.13 -30.79 19.55
C GLU A 175 12.47 -30.07 19.39
N PRO A 176 13.59 -30.81 19.41
CA PRO A 176 14.90 -30.22 19.14
C PRO A 176 14.91 -29.52 17.76
N PRO A 177 15.75 -28.50 17.58
CA PRO A 177 15.90 -27.81 16.31
C PRO A 177 16.18 -28.80 15.17
N GLU A 178 15.63 -28.52 13.98
CA GLU A 178 15.92 -29.34 12.79
C GLU A 178 17.41 -29.33 12.48
N GLU A 179 18.00 -30.50 12.21
CA GLU A 179 19.38 -30.60 11.74
C GLU A 179 19.45 -30.34 10.23
N GLY A 180 20.29 -29.39 9.80
CA GLY A 180 20.48 -29.07 8.38
C GLY A 180 21.31 -27.80 8.14
N PHE A 181 21.80 -27.62 6.90
CA PHE A 181 22.68 -26.49 6.51
C PHE A 181 22.00 -25.10 6.58
N LEU A 182 20.67 -25.05 6.71
CA LEU A 182 19.85 -23.84 6.89
C LEU A 182 19.12 -23.82 8.25
N ALA A 183 19.56 -24.63 9.22
CA ALA A 183 18.94 -24.72 10.52
C ALA A 183 19.21 -23.47 11.38
N ASN A 184 18.15 -22.75 11.74
CA ASN A 184 18.25 -21.53 12.56
C ASN A 184 18.47 -21.80 14.06
N GLY A 185 18.81 -23.02 14.48
CA GLY A 185 19.09 -23.37 15.89
C GLY A 185 17.91 -23.19 16.87
N LYS A 186 16.73 -22.80 16.40
CA LYS A 186 15.53 -22.54 17.21
C LYS A 186 14.70 -23.82 17.41
N PRO A 187 14.16 -24.07 18.62
CA PRO A 187 13.34 -25.24 18.88
C PRO A 187 12.08 -25.22 18.01
N THR A 188 11.70 -26.40 17.53
CA THR A 188 10.48 -26.59 16.73
C THR A 188 9.36 -27.06 17.64
N PHE A 189 8.12 -26.74 17.31
CA PHE A 189 6.96 -27.24 18.05
C PHE A 189 6.16 -28.23 17.20
N SER A 190 5.87 -29.40 17.76
CA SER A 190 4.89 -30.34 17.20
C SER A 190 3.57 -30.24 17.96
N ILE A 191 2.48 -30.62 17.27
CA ILE A 191 1.13 -30.58 17.84
C ILE A 191 0.54 -31.99 17.80
N LYS A 192 -0.10 -32.36 18.91
CA LYS A 192 -0.83 -33.61 19.05
C LYS A 192 -2.29 -33.31 19.35
N ARG A 193 -3.20 -34.02 18.68
CA ARG A 193 -4.63 -33.93 18.94
C ARG A 193 -4.96 -34.68 20.24
N MET A 194 -5.74 -34.06 21.11
CA MET A 194 -6.27 -34.70 22.32
C MET A 194 -7.65 -35.29 22.04
N GLU A 195 -8.03 -36.38 22.72
CA GLU A 195 -9.34 -37.05 22.60
C GLU A 195 -10.49 -36.26 23.26
N LYS A 196 -10.54 -34.94 23.02
CA LYS A 196 -11.62 -34.06 23.47
C LYS A 196 -12.62 -33.88 22.34
N ASN A 197 -13.88 -34.23 22.59
CA ASN A 197 -14.97 -34.04 21.64
C ASN A 197 -15.22 -32.55 21.31
N LEU A 198 -15.67 -32.30 20.09
CA LEU A 198 -16.05 -30.97 19.64
C LEU A 198 -17.37 -30.54 20.31
N ASN A 199 -17.26 -29.89 21.47
CA ASN A 199 -18.41 -29.40 22.23
C ASN A 199 -19.17 -28.28 21.48
N GLU A 200 -20.40 -28.00 21.91
CA GLU A 200 -21.23 -26.91 21.37
C GLU A 200 -20.68 -25.51 21.67
N GLU A 201 -19.85 -25.37 22.71
CA GLU A 201 -19.23 -24.09 23.08
C GLU A 201 -18.25 -23.55 22.02
N LEU A 202 -17.65 -24.45 21.23
CA LEU A 202 -16.67 -24.12 20.20
C LEU A 202 -17.34 -23.38 19.03
N LYS A 203 -16.76 -22.26 18.61
CA LYS A 203 -17.31 -21.50 17.48
C LYS A 203 -17.03 -22.23 16.16
N GLY A 204 -17.87 -21.99 15.15
CA GLY A 204 -17.75 -22.68 13.86
C GLY A 204 -16.37 -22.51 13.19
N TRP A 205 -15.78 -21.32 13.31
CA TRP A 205 -14.43 -21.03 12.79
C TRP A 205 -13.31 -21.71 13.62
N GLU A 206 -13.53 -21.99 14.90
CA GLU A 206 -12.61 -22.75 15.75
C GLU A 206 -12.68 -24.24 15.41
N LYS A 207 -13.89 -24.78 15.16
CA LYS A 207 -14.07 -26.18 14.71
C LYS A 207 -13.33 -26.44 13.40
N GLN A 208 -13.33 -25.48 12.48
CA GLN A 208 -12.58 -25.56 11.23
C GLN A 208 -11.07 -25.61 11.42
N ILE A 209 -10.53 -24.96 12.45
CA ILE A 209 -9.11 -25.08 12.81
C ILE A 209 -8.85 -26.48 13.37
N VAL A 210 -9.70 -26.96 14.29
CA VAL A 210 -9.53 -28.30 14.86
C VAL A 210 -9.52 -29.38 13.79
N SER A 211 -10.54 -29.41 12.93
CA SER A 211 -10.64 -30.41 11.85
C SER A 211 -9.48 -30.32 10.86
N PHE A 212 -8.98 -29.12 10.59
CA PHE A 212 -7.88 -28.93 9.64
C PHE A 212 -6.55 -29.36 10.24
N VAL A 213 -6.25 -28.96 11.48
CA VAL A 213 -5.05 -29.41 12.19
C VAL A 213 -5.03 -30.93 12.28
N GLU A 214 -6.16 -31.56 12.64
CA GLU A 214 -6.32 -33.02 12.67
C GLU A 214 -6.04 -33.67 11.31
N GLN A 215 -6.67 -33.17 10.24
CA GLN A 215 -6.40 -33.63 8.89
C GLN A 215 -4.93 -33.49 8.48
N ARG A 216 -4.25 -32.41 8.90
CA ARG A 216 -2.83 -32.19 8.56
C ARG A 216 -1.91 -33.11 9.36
N ILE A 217 -2.27 -33.43 10.60
CA ILE A 217 -1.59 -34.46 11.40
C ILE A 217 -1.72 -35.82 10.71
N ASP A 218 -2.90 -36.17 10.22
CA ASP A 218 -3.15 -37.42 9.48
C ASP A 218 -2.39 -37.48 8.15
N ASP A 219 -2.23 -36.33 7.47
CA ASP A 219 -1.38 -36.16 6.29
C ASP A 219 0.14 -36.28 6.62
N GLY A 220 0.52 -36.54 7.88
CA GLY A 220 1.92 -36.70 8.34
C GLY A 220 2.63 -35.40 8.74
N HIS A 221 1.91 -34.27 8.80
CA HIS A 221 2.48 -32.98 9.20
C HIS A 221 2.28 -32.70 10.68
N HIS A 222 3.22 -33.19 11.49
CA HIS A 222 3.17 -33.03 12.95
C HIS A 222 3.73 -31.69 13.45
N LYS A 223 4.59 -31.03 12.67
CA LYS A 223 5.24 -29.77 13.05
C LYS A 223 4.30 -28.58 12.82
N LEU A 224 4.16 -27.72 13.82
CA LEU A 224 3.23 -26.58 13.81
C LEU A 224 3.47 -25.63 12.63
N HIS A 225 4.73 -25.40 12.28
CA HIS A 225 5.10 -24.58 11.12
C HIS A 225 4.82 -25.26 9.77
N HIS A 226 4.64 -26.58 9.71
CA HIS A 226 4.32 -27.34 8.49
C HIS A 226 2.81 -27.53 8.26
N ILE A 227 2.00 -27.38 9.32
CA ILE A 227 0.55 -27.54 9.24
C ILE A 227 -0.08 -26.48 8.36
N PHE A 228 0.35 -25.25 8.55
CA PHE A 228 -0.15 -24.07 7.85
C PHE A 228 0.76 -23.63 6.68
N LYS A 229 1.89 -24.31 6.48
CA LYS A 229 2.82 -24.05 5.36
C LYS A 229 2.37 -24.86 4.15
N GLY A 230 2.16 -24.16 3.05
CA GLY A 230 1.84 -24.76 1.77
C GLY A 230 1.04 -23.81 0.88
N THR A 231 1.53 -23.61 -0.35
CA THR A 231 0.81 -22.93 -1.44
C THR A 231 -0.13 -23.90 -2.18
N ASN A 232 -0.26 -25.13 -1.68
CA ASN A 232 -1.16 -26.14 -2.22
C ASN A 232 -2.63 -25.69 -2.10
N ALA A 233 -3.42 -26.00 -3.13
CA ALA A 233 -4.81 -25.55 -3.27
C ALA A 233 -5.69 -25.92 -2.06
N LYS A 234 -5.41 -27.03 -1.38
CA LYS A 234 -6.09 -27.47 -0.16
C LYS A 234 -5.95 -26.46 0.99
N VAL A 235 -4.73 -26.00 1.26
CA VAL A 235 -4.43 -25.07 2.36
C VAL A 235 -5.01 -23.67 2.06
N SER A 236 -4.85 -23.19 0.83
CA SER A 236 -5.40 -21.90 0.39
C SER A 236 -6.94 -21.86 0.43
N SER A 237 -7.59 -22.93 -0.06
CA SER A 237 -9.06 -23.02 -0.04
C SER A 237 -9.62 -23.14 1.38
N TRP A 238 -8.98 -23.93 2.26
CA TRP A 238 -9.33 -23.97 3.68
C TRP A 238 -9.17 -22.61 4.33
N PHE A 239 -8.03 -21.94 4.12
CA PHE A 239 -7.76 -20.64 4.74
C PHE A 239 -8.77 -19.58 4.32
N THR A 240 -9.17 -19.56 3.04
CA THR A 240 -10.23 -18.67 2.54
C THR A 240 -11.56 -18.93 3.25
N LYS A 241 -11.97 -20.20 3.38
CA LYS A 241 -13.20 -20.58 4.11
C LYS A 241 -13.14 -20.20 5.59
N TRP A 242 -12.01 -20.43 6.23
CA TRP A 242 -11.77 -20.05 7.63
C TRP A 242 -11.85 -18.53 7.79
N LYS A 243 -11.14 -17.77 6.94
CA LYS A 243 -11.14 -16.31 6.92
C LYS A 243 -12.55 -15.75 6.78
N GLU A 244 -13.36 -16.32 5.89
CA GLU A 244 -14.77 -15.94 5.73
C GLU A 244 -15.62 -16.27 6.95
N SER A 245 -15.46 -17.46 7.55
CA SER A 245 -16.18 -17.86 8.76
C SER A 245 -15.84 -16.96 9.94
N PHE A 246 -14.55 -16.68 10.14
CA PHE A 246 -14.05 -15.76 11.16
C PHE A 246 -14.56 -14.34 10.92
N LYS A 247 -14.49 -13.85 9.67
CA LYS A 247 -15.02 -12.53 9.28
C LYS A 247 -16.50 -12.42 9.61
N LYS A 248 -17.33 -13.40 9.25
CA LYS A 248 -18.78 -13.41 9.59
C LYS A 248 -19.00 -13.34 11.10
N TYR A 249 -18.21 -14.06 11.89
CA TYR A 249 -18.30 -14.04 13.35
C TYR A 249 -17.97 -12.66 13.95
N VAL A 250 -16.87 -12.04 13.53
CA VAL A 250 -16.45 -10.73 14.09
C VAL A 250 -17.34 -9.58 13.62
N PHE A 251 -17.82 -9.59 12.37
CA PHE A 251 -18.79 -8.60 11.89
C PHE A 251 -20.15 -8.75 12.60
N GLY A 252 -20.57 -9.98 12.92
CA GLY A 252 -21.77 -10.24 13.73
C GLY A 252 -21.73 -9.68 15.16
N LYS A 253 -20.58 -9.18 15.64
CA LYS A 253 -20.47 -8.49 16.94
C LYS A 253 -20.94 -7.03 16.90
N ASN A 254 -21.16 -6.46 15.71
CA ASN A 254 -21.58 -5.07 15.52
C ASN A 254 -20.63 -4.04 16.16
N TRP A 255 -19.32 -4.32 16.20
CA TRP A 255 -18.29 -3.39 16.69
C TRP A 255 -17.85 -2.36 15.64
N VAL A 256 -18.14 -2.62 14.37
CA VAL A 256 -17.77 -1.75 13.25
C VAL A 256 -19.03 -1.28 12.56
N ASP A 257 -19.09 -0.01 12.19
CA ASP A 257 -20.23 0.54 11.48
C ASP A 257 -20.15 0.16 9.99
N GLU A 258 -21.07 -0.67 9.53
CA GLU A 258 -21.14 -1.10 8.13
C GLU A 258 -21.45 0.08 7.19
N GLN A 259 -22.16 1.12 7.65
CA GLN A 259 -22.44 2.30 6.84
C GLN A 259 -21.17 3.09 6.51
N SER A 260 -20.15 2.99 7.35
CA SER A 260 -18.86 3.65 7.12
C SER A 260 -18.05 3.02 6.00
N TYR A 261 -18.27 1.74 5.70
CA TYR A 261 -17.70 1.11 4.51
C TYR A 261 -18.26 1.72 3.22
N THR A 262 -19.55 2.07 3.20
CA THR A 262 -20.17 2.78 2.08
C THR A 262 -19.47 4.11 1.82
N GLY A 263 -19.17 4.89 2.87
CA GLY A 263 -18.41 6.12 2.76
C GLY A 263 -16.97 5.92 2.24
N CYS A 264 -16.30 4.87 2.71
CA CYS A 264 -14.96 4.48 2.23
C CYS A 264 -14.97 4.12 0.75
N TYR A 265 -15.90 3.26 0.30
CA TYR A 265 -15.99 2.86 -1.12
C TYR A 265 -16.33 4.03 -2.04
N TRP A 266 -17.23 4.92 -1.62
CA TRP A 266 -17.51 6.14 -2.36
C TRP A 266 -16.29 7.04 -2.47
N ASN A 267 -15.52 7.21 -1.39
CA ASN A 267 -14.29 8.00 -1.44
C ASN A 267 -13.27 7.34 -2.39
N ILE A 268 -13.04 6.02 -2.29
CA ILE A 268 -12.12 5.32 -3.18
C ILE A 268 -12.54 5.48 -4.64
N ALA A 269 -13.83 5.31 -4.96
CA ALA A 269 -14.33 5.44 -6.33
C ALA A 269 -14.13 6.85 -6.89
N VAL A 270 -14.49 7.88 -6.11
CA VAL A 270 -14.34 9.28 -6.53
C VAL A 270 -12.86 9.67 -6.64
N GLN A 271 -12.03 9.34 -5.66
CA GLN A 271 -10.60 9.68 -5.69
C GLN A 271 -9.89 8.96 -6.84
N SER A 272 -10.27 7.72 -7.16
CA SER A 272 -9.71 7.01 -8.33
C SER A 272 -10.03 7.73 -9.64
N LEU A 273 -11.25 8.26 -9.79
CA LEU A 273 -11.60 9.09 -10.96
C LEU A 273 -10.82 10.40 -10.99
N LEU A 274 -10.63 11.05 -9.84
CA LEU A 274 -9.85 12.30 -9.74
C LEU A 274 -8.35 12.07 -10.03
N VAL A 275 -7.78 10.94 -9.63
CA VAL A 275 -6.41 10.55 -9.98
C VAL A 275 -6.27 10.45 -11.50
N ILE A 276 -7.18 9.76 -12.18
CA ILE A 276 -7.18 9.65 -13.65
C ILE A 276 -7.34 11.04 -14.30
N ALA A 277 -8.24 11.87 -13.75
CA ALA A 277 -8.47 13.24 -14.24
C ALA A 277 -7.27 14.17 -14.02
N SER A 278 -6.35 13.86 -13.09
CA SER A 278 -5.15 14.65 -12.84
C SER A 278 -4.02 14.41 -13.87
N ILE A 279 -4.05 13.30 -14.62
CA ILE A 279 -2.99 12.95 -15.58
C ILE A 279 -2.81 14.02 -16.67
N PRO A 280 -3.86 14.51 -17.34
CA PRO A 280 -3.68 15.54 -18.37
C PRO A 280 -3.20 16.87 -17.78
N ALA A 281 -3.47 17.16 -16.50
CA ALA A 281 -2.94 18.36 -15.84
C ALA A 281 -1.40 18.35 -15.80
N ILE A 282 -0.78 17.18 -15.66
CA ILE A 282 0.69 17.03 -15.71
C ILE A 282 1.23 17.35 -17.10
N ILE A 283 0.50 16.92 -18.15
CA ILE A 283 0.91 17.12 -19.55
C ILE A 283 0.78 18.59 -19.97
N TYR A 284 -0.32 19.25 -19.57
CA TYR A 284 -0.66 20.59 -20.07
C TYR A 284 -0.30 21.73 -19.11
N ALA A 285 -0.36 21.52 -17.80
CA ALA A 285 -0.01 22.52 -16.77
C ALA A 285 1.39 22.30 -16.15
N GLY A 286 2.12 21.28 -16.60
CA GLY A 286 3.49 21.01 -16.18
C GLY A 286 3.60 20.58 -14.71
N PRO A 287 4.65 21.01 -13.98
CA PRO A 287 4.93 20.55 -12.61
C PRO A 287 3.80 20.81 -11.61
N VAL A 288 2.98 21.86 -11.83
CA VAL A 288 1.85 22.20 -10.95
C VAL A 288 0.77 21.09 -10.95
N GLY A 289 0.65 20.34 -12.04
CA GLY A 289 -0.24 19.18 -12.15
C GLY A 289 0.09 18.04 -11.19
N LEU A 290 1.35 17.93 -10.73
CA LEU A 290 1.76 16.90 -9.76
C LEU A 290 1.08 17.09 -8.40
N ILE A 291 0.75 18.32 -8.03
CA ILE A 291 0.12 18.63 -6.74
C ILE A 291 -1.25 17.94 -6.65
N ALA A 292 -2.07 18.02 -7.70
CA ALA A 292 -3.38 17.34 -7.70
C ALA A 292 -3.25 15.83 -7.66
N LEU A 293 -2.26 15.26 -8.36
CA LEU A 293 -1.99 13.82 -8.31
C LEU A 293 -1.66 13.38 -6.89
N PHE A 294 -0.75 14.08 -6.20
CA PHE A 294 -0.38 13.72 -4.83
C PHE A 294 -1.56 13.88 -3.87
N VAL A 295 -2.30 14.99 -3.94
CA VAL A 295 -3.45 15.22 -3.06
C VAL A 295 -4.51 14.13 -3.23
N THR A 296 -4.88 13.81 -4.47
CA THR A 296 -5.88 12.76 -4.75
C THR A 296 -5.40 11.38 -4.34
N MET A 297 -4.11 11.08 -4.54
CA MET A 297 -3.49 9.83 -4.09
C MET A 297 -3.47 9.70 -2.56
N PHE A 298 -3.10 10.75 -1.83
CA PHE A 298 -3.14 10.76 -0.37
C PHE A 298 -4.58 10.62 0.15
N ALA A 299 -5.54 11.34 -0.45
CA ALA A 299 -6.96 11.21 -0.09
C ALA A 299 -7.51 9.80 -0.35
N LEU A 300 -7.01 9.12 -1.39
CA LEU A 300 -7.32 7.72 -1.69
C LEU A 300 -6.77 6.80 -0.59
N ILE A 301 -5.48 6.92 -0.25
CA ILE A 301 -4.84 6.13 0.82
C ILE A 301 -5.55 6.37 2.17
N PHE A 302 -5.91 7.61 2.46
CA PHE A 302 -6.60 7.97 3.70
C PHE A 302 -8.08 7.58 3.74
N SER A 303 -8.65 6.99 2.68
CA SER A 303 -10.04 6.48 2.69
C SER A 303 -10.31 5.53 3.85
N PHE A 304 -9.33 4.74 4.26
CA PHE A 304 -9.47 3.78 5.35
C PHE A 304 -9.74 4.45 6.72
N LEU A 305 -9.38 5.73 6.89
CA LEU A 305 -9.68 6.52 8.10
C LEU A 305 -11.17 6.82 8.26
N ILE A 306 -11.96 6.73 7.17
CA ILE A 306 -13.42 6.94 7.20
C ILE A 306 -14.12 5.77 7.91
N ILE A 307 -13.51 4.59 7.98
CA ILE A 307 -14.16 3.42 8.56
C ILE A 307 -14.15 3.52 10.10
N ARG A 308 -15.27 3.95 10.69
CA ARG A 308 -15.41 4.11 12.15
C ARG A 308 -15.87 2.83 12.88
N ARG A 309 -15.67 2.81 14.19
CA ARG A 309 -16.22 1.81 15.12
C ARG A 309 -17.59 2.28 15.62
N THR A 310 -18.44 1.35 16.03
CA THR A 310 -19.70 1.67 16.72
C THR A 310 -19.42 2.11 18.16
N PRO A 311 -20.39 2.71 18.89
CA PRO A 311 -20.15 3.10 20.29
C PRO A 311 -19.70 1.92 21.17
N LYS A 312 -20.33 0.75 21.00
CA LYS A 312 -19.95 -0.48 21.69
C LYS A 312 -18.58 -0.99 21.24
N GLY A 313 -18.25 -0.85 19.96
CA GLY A 313 -16.93 -1.24 19.45
C GLY A 313 -15.82 -0.33 19.96
N GLU A 314 -16.10 0.96 20.18
CA GLU A 314 -15.14 1.91 20.75
C GLU A 314 -14.90 1.63 22.24
N GLU A 315 -15.95 1.32 23.01
CA GLU A 315 -15.85 0.88 24.40
C GLU A 315 -14.95 -0.37 24.54
N VAL A 316 -15.28 -1.43 23.78
CA VAL A 316 -14.46 -2.66 23.77
C VAL A 316 -13.05 -2.37 23.26
N TYR A 317 -12.88 -1.48 22.28
CA TYR A 317 -11.54 -1.12 21.83
C TYR A 317 -10.74 -0.50 22.99
N HIS A 318 -11.27 0.51 23.68
CA HIS A 318 -10.56 1.19 24.76
C HIS A 318 -10.20 0.28 25.94
N GLU A 319 -11.13 -0.54 26.41
CA GLU A 319 -10.85 -1.46 27.51
C GLU A 319 -9.71 -2.44 27.18
N TRP A 320 -9.69 -2.93 25.95
CA TRP A 320 -8.68 -3.88 25.50
C TRP A 320 -7.39 -3.22 25.04
N ASP A 321 -7.42 -1.95 24.62
CA ASP A 321 -6.24 -1.14 24.31
C ASP A 321 -5.46 -0.82 25.59
N ASN A 322 -6.15 -0.40 26.66
CA ASN A 322 -5.54 -0.22 27.98
C ASN A 322 -4.93 -1.52 28.53
N TYR A 323 -5.57 -2.66 28.23
CA TYR A 323 -5.05 -3.97 28.59
C TYR A 323 -3.82 -4.37 27.77
N LYS A 324 -3.81 -4.02 26.47
CA LYS A 324 -2.65 -4.18 25.60
C LYS A 324 -1.46 -3.35 26.10
N GLU A 325 -1.68 -2.08 26.43
CA GLU A 325 -0.65 -1.19 27.01
C GLU A 325 -0.12 -1.74 28.34
N GLY A 326 -1.00 -2.23 29.22
CA GLY A 326 -0.59 -2.89 30.46
C GLY A 326 0.28 -4.14 30.24
N LEU A 327 0.03 -4.91 29.18
CA LEU A 327 0.87 -6.06 28.79
C LEU A 327 2.20 -5.63 28.15
N GLU A 328 2.23 -4.53 27.39
CA GLU A 328 3.48 -3.95 26.86
C GLU A 328 4.39 -3.51 28.03
N ASN A 329 3.79 -2.93 29.06
CA ASN A 329 4.46 -2.49 30.29
C ASN A 329 4.49 -3.58 31.39
N ALA A 330 4.45 -4.86 31.03
CA ALA A 330 4.42 -5.99 31.95
C ALA A 330 5.61 -6.07 32.93
N LYS A 331 6.73 -5.37 32.69
CA LYS A 331 7.82 -5.26 33.68
C LYS A 331 7.46 -4.39 34.88
N ALA A 332 6.60 -3.39 34.69
CA ALA A 332 6.16 -2.49 35.74
C ALA A 332 5.00 -3.06 36.58
N HIS A 333 4.36 -4.13 36.08
CA HIS A 333 3.18 -4.74 36.69
C HIS A 333 3.44 -6.22 37.01
N SER A 334 3.29 -6.63 38.27
CA SER A 334 3.40 -8.05 38.64
C SER A 334 2.20 -8.82 38.08
N ILE A 335 2.42 -9.63 37.04
CA ILE A 335 1.39 -10.45 36.42
C ILE A 335 1.20 -11.72 37.27
N PRO A 336 -0.02 -12.00 37.78
CA PRO A 336 -0.26 -13.21 38.56
C PRO A 336 -0.04 -14.47 37.71
N SER A 337 0.77 -15.41 38.21
CA SER A 337 1.21 -16.59 37.45
C SER A 337 0.06 -17.50 36.97
N ASN A 338 -1.09 -17.50 37.65
CA ASN A 338 -2.27 -18.32 37.32
C ASN A 338 -2.97 -17.90 36.00
N LYS A 339 -2.71 -16.71 35.46
CA LYS A 339 -3.31 -16.25 34.19
C LYS A 339 -2.30 -16.05 33.07
N LEU A 340 -1.06 -16.49 33.29
CA LEU A 340 0.07 -16.21 32.41
C LEU A 340 -0.13 -16.77 31.00
N ASP A 341 -0.72 -17.97 30.91
CA ASP A 341 -1.10 -18.62 29.67
C ASP A 341 -2.08 -17.77 28.84
N LYS A 342 -3.11 -17.19 29.47
CA LYS A 342 -4.06 -16.29 28.82
C LYS A 342 -3.37 -15.00 28.37
N HIS A 343 -2.56 -14.37 29.23
CA HIS A 343 -1.83 -13.14 28.90
C HIS A 343 -0.90 -13.33 27.69
N PHE A 344 -0.18 -14.45 27.62
CA PHE A 344 0.67 -14.77 26.48
C PHE A 344 -0.12 -14.90 25.17
N ILE A 345 -1.26 -15.61 25.19
CA ILE A 345 -2.11 -15.79 24.01
C ILE A 345 -2.69 -14.44 23.53
N TYR A 346 -3.13 -13.58 24.47
CA TYR A 346 -3.58 -12.23 24.12
C TYR A 346 -2.45 -11.38 23.57
N GLY A 347 -1.26 -11.42 24.16
CA GLY A 347 -0.09 -10.71 23.66
C GLY A 347 0.24 -11.09 22.21
N LEU A 348 0.20 -12.39 21.89
CA LEU A 348 0.36 -12.85 20.51
C LEU A 348 -0.77 -12.35 19.61
N ALA A 349 -2.02 -12.41 20.07
CA ALA A 349 -3.17 -11.90 19.31
C ALA A 349 -3.10 -10.40 19.04
N PHE A 350 -2.43 -9.62 19.90
CA PHE A 350 -2.22 -8.17 19.74
C PHE A 350 -0.97 -7.85 18.92
N SER A 351 -0.24 -8.87 18.48
CA SER A 351 1.01 -8.72 17.74
C SER A 351 2.10 -8.00 18.54
N LEU A 352 2.17 -8.28 19.86
CA LEU A 352 3.29 -7.84 20.68
C LEU A 352 4.59 -8.47 20.20
N GLY A 353 5.69 -7.72 20.26
CA GLY A 353 7.00 -8.16 19.82
C GLY A 353 7.59 -9.25 20.72
N GLU A 354 8.71 -9.83 20.28
CA GLU A 354 9.41 -10.90 21.00
C GLU A 354 9.81 -10.47 22.42
N LYS A 355 10.26 -9.22 22.58
CA LYS A 355 10.69 -8.68 23.87
C LYS A 355 9.52 -8.53 24.84
N GLU A 356 8.39 -8.01 24.36
CA GLU A 356 7.18 -7.83 25.14
C GLU A 356 6.60 -9.19 25.56
N LEU A 357 6.55 -10.15 24.65
CA LEU A 357 6.15 -11.52 24.95
C LEU A 357 7.09 -12.20 25.97
N GLN A 358 8.40 -11.98 25.84
CA GLN A 358 9.38 -12.46 26.81
C GLN A 358 9.14 -11.82 28.19
N ASN A 359 8.89 -10.51 28.24
CA ASN A 359 8.62 -9.79 29.48
C ASN A 359 7.42 -10.39 30.21
N ILE A 360 6.30 -10.61 29.50
CA ILE A 360 5.08 -11.20 30.08
C ILE A 360 5.41 -12.50 30.82
N ILE A 361 6.22 -13.37 30.23
CA ILE A 361 6.54 -14.68 30.81
C ILE A 361 7.62 -14.59 31.90
N THR A 362 8.59 -13.68 31.77
CA THR A 362 9.71 -13.52 32.73
C THR A 362 9.37 -12.72 33.98
N THR A 363 8.22 -12.05 34.07
CA THR A 363 7.78 -11.31 35.27
C THR A 363 7.69 -12.20 36.53
N ASN A 364 7.55 -13.52 36.37
CA ASN A 364 7.61 -14.48 37.48
C ASN A 364 8.89 -15.34 37.36
N THR A 365 9.95 -14.94 38.06
CA THR A 365 11.28 -15.59 38.02
C THR A 365 11.33 -16.99 38.64
N ASP A 366 10.35 -17.37 39.46
CA ASP A 366 10.39 -18.60 40.27
C ASP A 366 9.53 -19.76 39.74
N VAL A 367 8.86 -19.58 38.61
CA VAL A 367 7.99 -20.60 38.04
C VAL A 367 8.47 -20.84 36.62
N MET A 368 9.09 -22.00 36.36
CA MET A 368 9.11 -22.53 34.98
C MET A 368 7.69 -22.34 34.46
N PRO A 369 7.45 -21.52 33.42
CA PRO A 369 6.09 -21.15 33.08
C PRO A 369 5.40 -22.43 32.65
N VAL A 370 4.61 -23.01 33.55
CA VAL A 370 3.77 -24.16 33.28
C VAL A 370 2.62 -23.59 32.45
N ILE A 371 2.93 -23.23 31.20
CA ILE A 371 1.94 -23.28 30.15
C ILE A 371 1.62 -24.77 30.05
N ALA A 372 0.68 -25.24 30.88
CA ALA A 372 0.46 -26.67 31.15
C ALA A 372 0.19 -27.52 29.88
N TRP A 373 -0.19 -26.84 28.79
CA TRP A 373 -0.45 -27.40 27.47
C TRP A 373 0.75 -27.36 26.51
N ILE A 374 1.92 -26.87 26.94
CA ILE A 374 3.20 -26.97 26.24
C ILE A 374 4.13 -27.88 27.04
N SER A 375 4.50 -29.02 26.46
CA SER A 375 5.51 -29.92 27.01
C SER A 375 6.89 -29.46 26.58
N PHE A 376 7.71 -28.96 27.51
CA PHE A 376 9.09 -28.55 27.24
C PHE A 376 10.04 -29.74 27.26
N SER A 377 11.03 -29.73 26.36
CA SER A 377 12.11 -30.73 26.39
C SER A 377 13.13 -30.35 27.47
N SER A 378 13.73 -31.34 28.13
CA SER A 378 14.65 -31.11 29.26
C SER A 378 15.95 -30.36 28.91
N ASN A 379 16.23 -30.11 27.62
CA ASN A 379 17.52 -29.61 27.15
C ASN A 379 17.52 -28.17 26.57
N THR A 380 16.37 -27.48 26.44
CA THR A 380 16.31 -26.20 25.68
C THR A 380 15.52 -25.06 26.34
N SER A 381 15.15 -25.21 27.61
CA SER A 381 14.16 -24.37 28.32
C SER A 381 14.64 -22.96 28.69
N SER A 382 14.85 -22.10 27.70
CA SER A 382 14.70 -20.65 27.91
C SER A 382 13.32 -20.22 27.40
N VAL A 383 12.57 -19.58 28.28
CA VAL A 383 11.28 -18.94 28.00
C VAL A 383 11.35 -17.97 26.80
N ALA A 384 12.52 -17.38 26.59
CA ALA A 384 12.82 -16.53 25.45
C ALA A 384 12.73 -17.29 24.12
N ASN A 385 13.18 -18.54 24.07
CA ASN A 385 13.09 -19.39 22.86
C ASN A 385 11.63 -19.68 22.48
N VAL A 386 10.74 -19.77 23.48
CA VAL A 386 9.31 -20.01 23.27
C VAL A 386 8.65 -18.77 22.66
N ALA A 387 8.86 -17.61 23.29
CA ALA A 387 8.35 -16.33 22.79
C ALA A 387 8.85 -16.05 21.36
N SER A 388 10.14 -16.27 21.11
CA SER A 388 10.76 -16.04 19.80
C SER A 388 10.25 -17.01 18.73
N SER A 389 10.09 -18.29 19.05
CA SER A 389 9.56 -19.27 18.11
C SER A 389 8.09 -19.02 17.78
N PHE A 390 7.23 -18.67 18.75
CA PHE A 390 5.82 -18.32 18.45
C PHE A 390 5.68 -17.00 17.69
N SER A 391 6.50 -16.00 17.99
CA SER A 391 6.56 -14.76 17.20
C SER A 391 7.00 -15.05 15.75
N THR A 392 8.02 -15.89 15.58
CA THR A 392 8.52 -16.33 14.26
C THR A 392 7.47 -17.14 13.50
N LEU A 393 6.71 -18.02 14.17
CA LEU A 393 5.59 -18.76 13.59
C LEU A 393 4.49 -17.82 13.10
N GLY A 394 4.15 -16.80 13.90
CA GLY A 394 3.26 -15.73 13.50
C GLY A 394 3.73 -15.04 12.22
N ALA A 395 5.00 -14.61 12.17
CA ALA A 395 5.60 -13.99 10.99
C ALA A 395 5.62 -14.90 9.76
N THR A 396 5.97 -16.18 9.93
CA THR A 396 6.07 -17.17 8.84
C THR A 396 4.69 -17.51 8.27
N GLY A 397 3.65 -17.54 9.12
CA GLY A 397 2.27 -17.66 8.67
C GLY A 397 1.87 -16.56 7.67
N ALA A 398 2.35 -15.33 7.87
CA ALA A 398 2.05 -14.22 6.95
C ALA A 398 2.64 -14.44 5.55
N THR A 399 3.84 -15.04 5.46
CA THR A 399 4.47 -15.39 4.18
C THR A 399 3.79 -16.57 3.47
N SER A 400 3.12 -17.44 4.21
CA SER A 400 2.47 -18.64 3.68
C SER A 400 1.07 -18.36 3.10
N PHE A 401 0.42 -17.25 3.49
CA PHE A 401 -0.94 -16.91 3.07
C PHE A 401 -1.01 -15.54 2.37
N PRO A 402 -1.17 -15.50 1.04
CA PRO A 402 -1.43 -14.26 0.31
C PRO A 402 -2.63 -13.50 0.88
N GLY A 403 -2.45 -12.21 1.18
CA GLY A 403 -3.52 -11.36 1.72
C GLY A 403 -3.71 -11.43 3.25
N THR A 404 -2.71 -11.93 3.98
CA THR A 404 -2.54 -11.66 5.42
C THR A 404 -1.41 -10.66 5.62
N SER A 405 -1.60 -9.65 6.47
CA SER A 405 -0.53 -8.73 6.81
C SER A 405 0.37 -9.34 7.88
N ALA A 406 1.69 -9.23 7.70
CA ALA A 406 2.65 -9.61 8.74
C ALA A 406 2.48 -8.64 9.93
N GLY A 407 2.10 -9.17 11.09
CA GLY A 407 1.85 -8.40 12.32
C GLY A 407 3.11 -7.80 12.96
N ALA A 408 4.23 -7.68 12.27
CA ALA A 408 5.45 -7.14 12.84
C ALA A 408 5.41 -5.60 12.85
N GLY A 409 4.90 -5.00 13.92
CA GLY A 409 5.30 -3.68 14.46
C GLY A 409 5.30 -2.44 13.55
N ALA A 410 4.88 -2.53 12.29
CA ALA A 410 4.85 -1.41 11.38
C ALA A 410 3.52 -0.68 11.54
N SER A 411 3.54 0.42 12.30
CA SER A 411 2.61 1.52 12.11
C SER A 411 2.46 1.79 10.61
N ALA A 412 1.25 2.08 10.16
CA ALA A 412 0.85 2.28 8.77
C ALA A 412 1.47 3.53 8.10
N SER A 413 2.78 3.70 8.18
CA SER A 413 3.58 4.81 7.62
C SER A 413 4.69 4.33 6.66
N ALA A 414 4.89 3.02 6.47
CA ALA A 414 5.85 2.49 5.51
C ALA A 414 5.19 2.02 4.21
N ALA A 415 4.53 2.95 3.51
CA ALA A 415 4.21 2.81 2.08
C ALA A 415 4.91 3.95 1.34
N GLY A 416 6.21 3.80 1.13
CA GLY A 416 7.05 4.77 0.44
C GLY A 416 8.42 4.19 0.11
N GLY A 417 8.69 4.00 -1.19
CA GLY A 417 9.96 3.58 -1.78
C GLY A 417 10.00 2.07 -2.09
N GLY A 418 10.31 1.59 -3.29
CA GLY A 418 10.96 2.20 -4.45
C GLY A 418 12.06 1.26 -4.96
N ALA A 419 11.92 0.80 -6.21
CA ALA A 419 12.94 0.24 -7.12
C ALA A 419 13.62 -1.12 -6.80
N SER A 420 13.48 -2.09 -7.70
CA SER A 420 14.36 -2.15 -8.89
C SER A 420 13.80 -3.12 -9.94
N ALA A 421 13.55 -2.58 -11.13
CA ALA A 421 13.45 -3.36 -12.35
C ALA A 421 14.89 -3.65 -12.80
N SER A 422 15.27 -4.92 -12.86
CA SER A 422 16.44 -5.34 -13.60
C SER A 422 16.08 -5.38 -15.08
N ALA A 423 16.62 -4.43 -15.84
CA ALA A 423 16.67 -4.50 -17.29
C ALA A 423 17.53 -5.71 -17.72
N GLY A 424 17.06 -6.39 -18.76
CA GLY A 424 17.89 -7.15 -19.68
C GLY A 424 18.03 -6.38 -20.99
#